data_AF-A0A7L2RY10-F1
#
_entry.id   AF-A0A7L2RY10-F1
#
_cell.length_a   1.000
_cell.length_b   1.000
_cell.length_c   1.000
_cell.angle_alpha   90.00
_cell.angle_beta   90.00
_cell.angle_gamma   90.00
#
_symmetry.space_group_name_H-M   'P 1'
#
loop_
_entity.id
_entity.type
_entity.pdbx_description
1 polymer ?
#
loop_
_entity_poly.entity_id
_entity_poly.type
_entity_poly.pdbx_seq_one_letter_code
_entity_poly.pdbx_strand_id
1 'polypeptide(L)'
;QMDLCIEAFGTSKQKRALSSRRMNTVGSDVVSMAVTKAAAGIIDAKGVTALMQDAAQDDVQNISTFLPPCHEDADRPEHVYKFEDILSPAEYEALRVPAAALANATAEEIAKKAEERSHCTFVLDELKLLPTDEKSRDRKARCLWFLDTLIKFSQLKVIKKKHPMGPECPHIISRKLMKNFTSLTYNNGSVQNLISASMKAKITAYVIVLALHINNFQTDLTVLQNDMKLQESR
;
A
#
# COMPACT_ATOMS: atom_id res chain seq x y z
N GLN A 1 34.19 42.08 0.19
CA GLN A 1 35.65 42.30 0.03
C GLN A 1 36.39 41.01 -0.32
N MET A 2 36.18 39.89 0.39
CA MET A 2 36.82 38.58 0.09
C MET A 2 36.60 38.08 -1.35
N ASP A 3 35.36 38.11 -1.84
CA ASP A 3 35.02 37.61 -3.19
C ASP A 3 35.65 38.42 -4.32
N LEU A 4 35.81 39.73 -4.13
CA LEU A 4 36.50 40.62 -5.08
C LEU A 4 38.00 40.30 -5.14
N CYS A 5 38.62 39.98 -3.99
CA CYS A 5 40.00 39.51 -3.97
C CYS A 5 40.16 38.13 -4.61
N ILE A 6 39.19 37.22 -4.44
CA ILE A 6 39.20 35.90 -5.09
C ILE A 6 39.01 36.04 -6.61
N GLU A 7 38.17 36.98 -7.05
CA GLU A 7 37.93 37.26 -8.47
C GLU A 7 39.15 37.90 -9.15
N ALA A 8 39.85 38.82 -8.48
CA ALA A 8 41.07 39.44 -9.00
C ALA A 8 42.30 38.52 -8.89
N PHE A 9 42.58 37.97 -7.71
CA PHE A 9 43.85 37.30 -7.37
C PHE A 9 43.73 35.82 -6.98
N GLY A 10 42.53 35.25 -6.94
CA GLY A 10 42.33 33.84 -6.56
C GLY A 10 42.91 32.85 -7.56
N THR A 11 43.24 31.66 -7.10
CA THR A 11 43.65 30.55 -7.97
C THR A 11 42.50 30.11 -8.89
N SER A 12 42.79 29.47 -10.02
CA SER A 12 41.77 28.97 -10.96
C SER A 12 40.70 28.09 -10.28
N LYS A 13 41.10 27.32 -9.26
CA LYS A 13 40.19 26.50 -8.45
C LYS A 13 39.23 27.37 -7.60
N GLN A 14 39.73 28.43 -6.98
CA GLN A 14 38.92 29.35 -6.18
C GLN A 14 37.97 30.19 -7.05
N LYS A 15 38.44 30.69 -8.20
CA LYS A 15 37.60 31.43 -9.16
C LYS A 15 36.46 30.55 -9.70
N ARG A 16 36.74 29.28 -10.02
CA ARG A 16 35.73 28.32 -10.45
C ARG A 16 34.70 28.03 -9.37
N ALA A 17 35.14 27.86 -8.12
CA ALA A 17 34.24 27.65 -6.99
C ALA A 17 33.33 28.87 -6.73
N LEU A 18 33.87 30.09 -6.84
CA LEU A 18 33.10 31.33 -6.72
C LEU A 18 32.05 31.47 -7.84
N SER A 19 32.45 31.21 -9.10
CA SER A 19 31.55 31.24 -10.26
C SER A 19 30.42 30.24 -10.13
N SER A 20 30.71 29.00 -9.70
CA SER A 20 29.70 27.97 -9.46
C SER A 20 28.71 28.37 -8.36
N ARG A 21 29.18 28.99 -7.26
CA ARG A 21 28.31 29.50 -6.19
C ARG A 21 27.36 30.59 -6.72
N ARG A 22 27.89 31.59 -7.43
CA ARG A 22 27.08 32.67 -8.01
C ARG A 22 26.05 32.12 -9.00
N MET A 23 26.44 31.15 -9.84
CA MET A 23 25.54 30.52 -10.81
C MET A 23 24.40 29.75 -10.13
N ASN A 24 24.68 29.05 -9.04
CA ASN A 24 23.66 28.34 -8.27
C ASN A 24 22.69 29.31 -7.58
N THR A 25 23.18 30.43 -7.05
CA THR A 25 22.32 31.47 -6.44
C THR A 25 21.41 32.11 -7.49
N VAL A 26 21.95 32.53 -8.63
CA VAL A 26 21.16 33.10 -9.73
C VAL A 26 20.16 32.08 -10.29
N GLY A 27 20.57 30.82 -10.41
CA GLY A 27 19.67 29.73 -10.83
C GLY A 27 18.50 29.53 -9.86
N SER A 28 18.75 29.60 -8.55
CA SER A 28 17.71 29.52 -7.51
C SER A 28 16.70 30.67 -7.63
N ASP A 29 17.19 31.90 -7.82
CA ASP A 29 16.32 33.08 -7.94
C ASP A 29 15.46 33.04 -9.20
N VAL A 30 16.05 32.65 -10.34
CA VAL A 30 15.32 32.50 -11.62
C VAL A 30 14.26 31.40 -11.52
N VAL A 31 14.58 30.27 -10.88
CA VAL A 31 13.60 29.18 -10.65
C VAL A 31 12.48 29.67 -9.74
N SER A 32 12.78 30.36 -8.64
CA SER A 32 11.78 30.91 -7.72
C SER A 32 10.85 31.91 -8.42
N MET A 33 11.40 32.79 -9.25
CA MET A 33 10.60 33.74 -10.05
C MET A 33 9.73 33.02 -11.08
N ALA A 34 10.26 32.00 -11.77
CA ALA A 34 9.49 31.22 -12.74
C ALA A 34 8.33 30.46 -12.06
N VAL A 35 8.57 29.88 -10.88
CA VAL A 35 7.54 29.21 -10.08
C VAL A 35 6.47 30.19 -9.63
N THR A 36 6.86 31.36 -9.12
CA THR A 36 5.92 32.40 -8.68
C THR A 36 5.07 32.92 -9.84
N LYS A 37 5.68 33.15 -11.01
CA LYS A 37 4.98 33.58 -12.22
C LYS A 37 4.03 32.50 -12.75
N ALA A 38 4.43 31.24 -12.73
CA ALA A 38 3.57 30.13 -13.10
C ALA A 38 2.38 30.00 -12.13
N ALA A 39 2.62 30.12 -10.82
CA ALA A 39 1.56 30.10 -9.81
C ALA A 39 0.56 31.24 -10.00
N ALA A 40 1.04 32.47 -10.24
CA ALA A 40 0.19 33.62 -10.54
C ALA A 40 -0.64 33.40 -11.82
N GLY A 41 -0.03 32.89 -12.89
CA GLY A 41 -0.75 32.59 -14.13
C GLY A 41 -1.82 31.50 -13.97
N ILE A 42 -1.59 30.51 -13.12
CA ILE A 42 -2.58 29.48 -12.80
C ILE A 42 -3.74 30.06 -11.98
N ILE A 43 -3.43 30.92 -11.00
CA ILE A 43 -4.44 31.61 -10.19
C ILE A 43 -5.30 32.54 -11.05
N ASP A 44 -4.71 33.30 -11.98
CA ASP A 44 -5.45 34.17 -12.89
C ASP A 44 -6.30 33.37 -13.90
N ALA A 45 -5.80 32.23 -14.37
CA ALA A 45 -6.51 31.41 -15.35
C ALA A 45 -7.67 30.59 -14.77
N LYS A 46 -7.50 30.06 -13.54
CA LYS A 46 -8.49 29.18 -12.91
C LYS A 46 -9.30 29.85 -11.79
N GLY A 47 -8.76 30.87 -11.13
CA GLY A 47 -9.35 31.49 -9.94
C GLY A 47 -9.13 30.67 -8.67
N VAL A 48 -8.95 31.36 -7.53
CA VAL A 48 -8.65 30.75 -6.22
C VAL A 48 -9.74 29.77 -5.77
N THR A 49 -11.00 30.08 -6.02
CA THR A 49 -12.15 29.25 -5.62
C THR A 49 -12.22 27.92 -6.38
N ALA A 50 -11.96 27.93 -7.69
CA ALA A 50 -11.89 26.70 -8.49
C ALA A 50 -10.68 25.86 -8.09
N LEU A 51 -9.54 26.48 -7.74
CA LEU A 51 -8.36 25.77 -7.24
C LEU A 51 -8.62 25.10 -5.87
N MET A 52 -9.42 25.72 -4.99
CA MET A 52 -9.81 25.10 -3.72
C MET A 52 -10.79 23.93 -3.93
N GLN A 53 -11.69 24.01 -4.91
CA GLN A 53 -12.55 22.90 -5.30
C GLN A 53 -11.76 21.76 -5.94
N ASP A 54 -10.84 22.07 -6.87
CA ASP A 54 -9.92 21.08 -7.47
C ASP A 54 -9.13 20.36 -6.37
N ALA A 55 -8.60 21.10 -5.38
CA ALA A 55 -7.85 20.52 -4.27
C ALA A 55 -8.72 19.62 -3.35
N ALA A 56 -9.94 20.05 -3.02
CA ALA A 56 -10.87 19.24 -2.24
C ALA A 56 -11.33 17.97 -2.99
N GLN A 57 -11.49 18.06 -4.31
CA GLN A 57 -11.84 16.95 -5.16
C GLN A 57 -10.66 15.98 -5.34
N ASP A 58 -9.44 16.49 -5.44
CA ASP A 58 -8.20 15.70 -5.42
C ASP A 58 -8.03 14.95 -4.10
N ASP A 59 -8.37 15.56 -2.95
CA ASP A 59 -8.31 14.89 -1.64
C ASP A 59 -9.31 13.73 -1.52
N VAL A 60 -10.55 13.90 -2.01
CA VAL A 60 -11.57 12.84 -2.05
C VAL A 60 -11.15 11.72 -3.01
N GLN A 61 -10.62 12.05 -4.19
CA GLN A 61 -10.09 11.08 -5.13
C GLN A 61 -8.86 10.35 -4.58
N ASN A 62 -8.01 11.02 -3.79
CA ASN A 62 -6.87 10.40 -3.13
C ASN A 62 -7.32 9.35 -2.11
N ILE A 63 -8.29 9.65 -1.25
CA ILE A 63 -8.78 8.70 -0.23
C ILE A 63 -9.45 7.50 -0.90
N SER A 64 -10.30 7.72 -1.91
CA SER A 64 -10.94 6.65 -2.68
C SER A 64 -9.92 5.70 -3.32
N THR A 65 -8.75 6.20 -3.74
CA THR A 65 -7.69 5.38 -4.36
C THR A 65 -7.13 4.30 -3.42
N PHE A 66 -7.18 4.52 -2.10
CA PHE A 66 -6.63 3.60 -1.09
C PHE A 66 -7.68 2.70 -0.44
N LEU A 67 -8.97 2.98 -0.58
CA LEU A 67 -10.02 2.09 -0.13
C LEU A 67 -10.36 1.05 -1.21
N PRO A 68 -10.86 -0.13 -0.83
CA PRO A 68 -11.59 -0.96 -1.78
C PRO A 68 -12.76 -0.17 -2.39
N PRO A 69 -13.25 -0.52 -3.60
CA PRO A 69 -14.43 0.09 -4.17
C PRO A 69 -15.60 0.13 -3.18
N CYS A 70 -16.09 1.34 -2.91
CA CYS A 70 -17.19 1.60 -1.97
C CYS A 70 -18.47 1.88 -2.75
N HIS A 71 -19.55 1.16 -2.44
CA HIS A 71 -20.88 1.34 -3.00
C HIS A 71 -21.77 1.97 -1.92
N GLU A 72 -21.75 3.30 -1.84
CA GLU A 72 -22.41 4.05 -0.74
C GLU A 72 -23.93 3.87 -0.71
N ASP A 73 -24.54 3.66 -1.88
CA ASP A 73 -25.99 3.48 -2.04
C ASP A 73 -26.46 2.04 -1.70
N ALA A 74 -25.63 1.23 -1.06
CA ALA A 74 -25.94 -0.15 -0.75
C ALA A 74 -26.88 -0.29 0.46
N ASP A 75 -27.98 -1.02 0.29
CA ASP A 75 -28.95 -1.29 1.36
C ASP A 75 -28.47 -2.25 2.45
N ARG A 76 -27.32 -2.91 2.24
CA ARG A 76 -26.76 -3.91 3.17
C ARG A 76 -25.25 -3.68 3.35
N PRO A 77 -24.69 -3.89 4.56
CA PRO A 77 -23.26 -3.78 4.82
C PRO A 77 -22.39 -4.61 3.86
N GLU A 78 -22.87 -5.82 3.53
CA GLU A 78 -22.24 -6.76 2.59
C GLU A 78 -22.06 -6.21 1.17
N HIS A 79 -22.91 -5.26 0.79
CA HIS A 79 -22.94 -4.68 -0.54
C HIS A 79 -22.18 -3.34 -0.62
N VAL A 80 -21.90 -2.70 0.52
CA VAL A 80 -21.07 -1.48 0.57
C VAL A 80 -19.66 -1.78 0.07
N TYR A 81 -19.08 -2.89 0.51
CA TYR A 81 -17.82 -3.41 -0.01
C TYR A 81 -18.06 -4.83 -0.52
N LYS A 82 -18.35 -4.98 -1.82
CA LYS A 82 -18.69 -6.28 -2.38
C LYS A 82 -17.49 -7.21 -2.34
N PHE A 83 -17.75 -8.48 -2.05
CA PHE A 83 -16.70 -9.49 -2.00
C PHE A 83 -15.93 -9.61 -3.33
N GLU A 84 -16.64 -9.51 -4.45
CA GLU A 84 -16.09 -9.61 -5.81
C GLU A 84 -15.11 -8.49 -6.17
N ASP A 85 -15.22 -7.32 -5.52
CA ASP A 85 -14.28 -6.20 -5.70
C ASP A 85 -12.95 -6.44 -4.96
N ILE A 86 -13.00 -7.26 -3.91
CA ILE A 86 -11.82 -7.67 -3.11
C ILE A 86 -11.14 -8.84 -3.79
N LEU A 87 -11.91 -9.89 -4.10
CA LEU A 87 -11.50 -11.11 -4.77
C LEU A 87 -12.48 -11.43 -5.90
N SER A 88 -12.03 -11.23 -7.14
CA SER A 88 -12.83 -11.63 -8.30
C SER A 88 -13.07 -13.15 -8.31
N PRO A 89 -14.11 -13.65 -8.98
CA PRO A 89 -14.40 -15.09 -9.02
C PRO A 89 -13.21 -15.95 -9.47
N ALA A 90 -12.43 -15.49 -10.45
CA ALA A 90 -11.25 -16.20 -10.93
C ALA A 90 -10.10 -16.21 -9.91
N GLU A 91 -9.91 -15.10 -9.19
CA GLU A 91 -8.93 -15.02 -8.11
C GLU A 91 -9.34 -15.91 -6.95
N TYR A 92 -10.61 -15.86 -6.54
CA TYR A 92 -11.15 -16.69 -5.47
C TYR A 92 -11.07 -18.19 -5.78
N GLU A 93 -11.31 -18.61 -7.02
CA GLU A 93 -11.17 -20.02 -7.39
C GLU A 93 -9.71 -20.47 -7.38
N ALA A 94 -8.78 -19.60 -7.77
CA ALA A 94 -7.34 -19.92 -7.69
C ALA A 94 -6.84 -20.15 -6.26
N LEU A 95 -7.58 -19.68 -5.24
CA LEU A 95 -7.24 -19.90 -3.82
C LEU A 95 -7.58 -21.31 -3.32
N ARG A 96 -8.35 -22.10 -4.07
CA ARG A 96 -8.82 -23.43 -3.63
C ARG A 96 -7.70 -24.34 -3.17
N VAL A 97 -6.69 -24.52 -4.02
CA VAL A 97 -5.56 -25.41 -3.75
C VAL A 97 -4.70 -24.91 -2.60
N PRO A 98 -4.18 -23.66 -2.61
CA PRO A 98 -3.30 -23.20 -1.54
C PRO A 98 -4.00 -23.06 -0.18
N ALA A 99 -5.31 -22.81 -0.16
CA ALA A 99 -6.07 -22.72 1.08
C ALA A 99 -6.49 -24.08 1.66
N ALA A 100 -6.41 -25.18 0.89
CA ALA A 100 -6.82 -26.50 1.35
C ALA A 100 -6.03 -26.98 2.59
N ALA A 101 -4.75 -26.59 2.69
CA ALA A 101 -3.93 -26.86 3.87
C ALA A 101 -4.43 -26.13 5.12
N LEU A 102 -5.03 -24.96 4.98
CA LEU A 102 -5.65 -24.23 6.09
C LEU A 102 -7.02 -24.82 6.45
N ALA A 103 -7.82 -25.20 5.45
CA ALA A 103 -9.14 -25.77 5.65
C ALA A 103 -9.12 -27.11 6.41
N ASN A 104 -8.02 -27.87 6.29
CA ASN A 104 -7.84 -29.18 6.91
C ASN A 104 -6.79 -29.17 8.04
N ALA A 105 -6.37 -27.98 8.49
CA ALA A 105 -5.32 -27.87 9.50
C ALA A 105 -5.76 -28.51 10.83
N THR A 106 -4.91 -29.35 11.40
CA THR A 106 -5.15 -29.93 12.73
C THR A 106 -4.77 -28.95 13.84
N ALA A 107 -5.24 -29.19 15.07
CA ALA A 107 -4.85 -28.37 16.23
C ALA A 107 -3.33 -28.38 16.46
N GLU A 108 -2.68 -29.52 16.21
CA GLU A 108 -1.22 -29.68 16.30
C GLU A 108 -0.49 -28.85 15.23
N GLU A 109 -1.00 -28.86 13.99
CA GLU A 109 -0.45 -28.04 12.90
C GLU A 109 -0.64 -26.54 13.15
N ILE A 110 -1.78 -26.13 13.71
CA ILE A 110 -2.03 -24.73 14.10
C ILE A 110 -1.07 -24.31 15.21
N ALA A 111 -0.87 -25.15 16.23
CA ALA A 111 0.09 -24.88 17.30
C ALA A 111 1.51 -24.75 16.76
N LYS A 112 1.95 -25.68 15.91
CA LYS A 112 3.24 -25.61 15.22
C LYS A 112 3.39 -24.32 14.40
N LYS A 113 2.36 -23.93 13.63
CA LYS A 113 2.37 -22.69 12.84
C LYS A 113 2.51 -21.45 13.71
N ALA A 114 1.95 -21.46 14.92
CA ALA A 114 2.07 -20.38 15.91
C ALA A 114 3.49 -20.28 16.47
N GLU A 115 4.11 -21.41 16.84
CA GLU A 115 5.50 -21.47 17.30
C GLU A 115 6.48 -20.96 16.25
N GLU A 116 6.30 -21.38 15.00
CA GLU A 116 7.10 -20.95 13.85
C GLU A 116 6.85 -19.50 13.44
N ARG A 117 5.84 -18.82 14.02
CA ARG A 117 5.35 -17.49 13.60
C ARG A 117 5.11 -17.41 12.10
N SER A 118 4.64 -18.52 11.53
CA SER A 118 4.49 -18.70 10.10
C SER A 118 3.26 -18.01 9.53
N HIS A 119 2.28 -17.68 10.38
CA HIS A 119 1.03 -17.00 10.04
C HIS A 119 0.72 -15.92 11.08
N CYS A 120 -0.09 -14.93 10.69
CA CYS A 120 -0.56 -13.88 11.59
C CYS A 120 -1.49 -14.43 12.68
N THR A 121 -1.53 -13.75 13.83
CA THR A 121 -2.28 -14.20 15.02
C THR A 121 -3.77 -14.27 14.73
N PHE A 122 -4.33 -13.27 14.02
CA PHE A 122 -5.72 -13.27 13.60
C PHE A 122 -6.09 -14.56 12.84
N VAL A 123 -5.26 -14.97 11.89
CA VAL A 123 -5.52 -16.19 11.11
C VAL A 123 -5.45 -17.43 11.97
N LEU A 124 -4.48 -17.53 12.89
CA LEU A 124 -4.36 -18.66 13.79
C LEU A 124 -5.56 -18.79 14.73
N ASP A 125 -6.12 -17.68 15.19
CA ASP A 125 -7.32 -17.69 16.03
C ASP A 125 -8.57 -18.05 15.23
N GLU A 126 -8.72 -17.51 14.02
CA GLU A 126 -9.84 -17.84 13.14
C GLU A 126 -9.82 -19.30 12.64
N LEU A 127 -8.63 -19.91 12.53
CA LEU A 127 -8.50 -21.33 12.17
C LEU A 127 -9.05 -22.27 13.26
N LYS A 128 -8.99 -21.86 14.53
CA LYS A 128 -9.60 -22.62 15.65
C LYS A 128 -11.13 -22.56 15.60
N LEU A 129 -11.67 -21.55 14.90
CA LEU A 129 -13.10 -21.25 14.78
C LEU A 129 -13.62 -21.58 13.36
N LEU A 130 -13.01 -22.54 12.68
CA LEU A 130 -13.49 -22.99 11.38
C LEU A 130 -14.86 -23.67 11.51
N PRO A 131 -15.83 -23.36 10.62
CA PRO A 131 -17.10 -24.07 10.56
C PRO A 131 -16.92 -25.56 10.29
N THR A 132 -17.88 -26.36 10.74
CA THR A 132 -17.94 -27.79 10.40
C THR A 132 -18.46 -28.04 8.98
N ASP A 133 -19.31 -27.14 8.47
CA ASP A 133 -19.80 -27.18 7.09
C ASP A 133 -18.65 -27.00 6.09
N GLU A 134 -18.52 -27.94 5.15
CA GLU A 134 -17.40 -28.00 4.20
C GLU A 134 -17.31 -26.74 3.34
N LYS A 135 -18.44 -26.24 2.82
CA LYS A 135 -18.46 -25.07 1.95
C LYS A 135 -18.06 -23.80 2.70
N SER A 136 -18.61 -23.62 3.90
CA SER A 136 -18.31 -22.48 4.76
C SER A 136 -16.86 -22.51 5.27
N ARG A 137 -16.35 -23.70 5.58
CA ARG A 137 -14.96 -23.95 5.96
C ARG A 137 -13.99 -23.62 4.84
N ASP A 138 -14.24 -24.11 3.62
CA ASP A 138 -13.45 -23.79 2.43
C ASP A 138 -13.47 -22.29 2.14
N ARG A 139 -14.65 -21.65 2.17
CA ARG A 139 -14.77 -20.20 1.99
C ARG A 139 -13.94 -19.42 3.01
N LYS A 140 -14.06 -19.76 4.30
CA LYS A 140 -13.31 -19.10 5.37
C LYS A 140 -11.80 -19.32 5.19
N ALA A 141 -11.36 -20.55 4.90
CA ALA A 141 -9.95 -20.87 4.68
C ALA A 141 -9.34 -20.10 3.49
N ARG A 142 -10.06 -19.96 2.37
CA ARG A 142 -9.59 -19.16 1.22
C ARG A 142 -9.44 -17.69 1.59
N CYS A 143 -10.41 -17.13 2.31
CA CYS A 143 -10.34 -15.74 2.78
C CYS A 143 -9.17 -15.53 3.75
N LEU A 144 -8.98 -16.44 4.70
CA LEU A 144 -7.86 -16.41 5.65
C LEU A 144 -6.50 -16.50 4.95
N TRP A 145 -6.37 -17.37 3.95
CA TRP A 145 -5.14 -17.50 3.17
C TRP A 145 -4.80 -16.19 2.46
N PHE A 146 -5.79 -15.53 1.85
CA PHE A 146 -5.56 -14.27 1.17
C PHE A 146 -5.28 -13.12 2.15
N LEU A 147 -5.95 -13.11 3.31
CA LEU A 147 -5.69 -12.16 4.38
C LEU A 147 -4.25 -12.27 4.88
N ASP A 148 -3.80 -13.47 5.23
CA ASP A 148 -2.42 -13.73 5.66
C ASP A 148 -1.40 -13.30 4.59
N THR A 149 -1.71 -13.58 3.32
CA THR A 149 -0.91 -13.15 2.17
C THR A 149 -0.80 -11.64 2.09
N LEU A 150 -1.89 -10.89 2.25
CA LEU A 150 -1.88 -9.43 2.25
C LEU A 150 -1.04 -8.87 3.40
N ILE A 151 -1.21 -9.41 4.60
CA ILE A 151 -0.44 -8.99 5.79
C ILE A 151 1.06 -9.21 5.56
N LYS A 152 1.46 -10.42 5.16
CA LYS A 152 2.86 -10.76 4.84
C LYS A 152 3.41 -9.89 3.72
N PHE A 153 2.63 -9.68 2.67
CA PHE A 153 3.02 -8.83 1.55
C PHE A 153 3.31 -7.42 2.03
N SER A 154 2.47 -6.82 2.89
CA SER A 154 2.65 -5.46 3.43
C SER A 154 3.95 -5.23 4.21
N GLN A 155 4.57 -6.31 4.69
CA GLN A 155 5.83 -6.27 5.43
C GLN A 155 7.06 -6.19 4.50
N LEU A 156 6.88 -6.46 3.19
CA LEU A 156 7.93 -6.35 2.19
C LEU A 156 8.18 -4.88 1.85
N LYS A 157 9.36 -4.35 2.17
CA LYS A 157 9.71 -2.96 1.79
C LYS A 157 9.96 -2.85 0.29
N VAL A 158 10.96 -3.56 -0.21
CA VAL A 158 11.37 -3.58 -1.63
C VAL A 158 11.21 -4.98 -2.18
N ILE A 159 10.51 -5.10 -3.32
CA ILE A 159 10.24 -6.38 -3.98
C ILE A 159 11.32 -6.63 -5.02
N LYS A 160 12.29 -7.46 -4.65
CA LYS A 160 13.42 -7.85 -5.52
C LYS A 160 13.16 -9.14 -6.31
N LYS A 161 12.25 -9.99 -5.83
CA LYS A 161 11.96 -11.30 -6.42
C LYS A 161 10.77 -11.20 -7.37
N LYS A 162 10.82 -11.97 -8.47
CA LYS A 162 9.69 -12.12 -9.41
C LYS A 162 8.44 -12.73 -8.74
N HIS A 163 8.65 -13.59 -7.73
CA HIS A 163 7.60 -14.25 -6.95
C HIS A 163 7.78 -13.91 -5.45
N PRO A 164 7.26 -12.76 -4.97
CA PRO A 164 7.49 -12.30 -3.59
C PRO A 164 6.88 -13.23 -2.53
N MET A 165 5.77 -13.89 -2.87
CA MET A 165 5.04 -14.80 -1.96
C MET A 165 5.43 -16.28 -2.12
N GLY A 166 6.48 -16.59 -2.88
CA GLY A 166 6.90 -17.96 -3.16
C GLY A 166 6.13 -18.65 -4.30
N PRO A 167 6.54 -19.88 -4.67
CA PRO A 167 5.97 -20.63 -5.79
C PRO A 167 4.55 -21.14 -5.53
N GLU A 168 4.18 -21.35 -4.26
CA GLU A 168 2.85 -21.82 -3.83
C GLU A 168 1.75 -20.76 -4.04
N CYS A 169 2.12 -19.49 -4.22
CA CYS A 169 1.16 -18.43 -4.47
C CYS A 169 0.70 -18.46 -5.94
N PRO A 170 -0.62 -18.59 -6.22
CA PRO A 170 -1.11 -18.62 -7.58
C PRO A 170 -0.71 -17.37 -8.37
N HIS A 171 -0.35 -17.56 -9.64
CA HIS A 171 0.14 -16.47 -10.49
C HIS A 171 -0.86 -15.31 -10.60
N ILE A 172 -2.16 -15.59 -10.65
CA ILE A 172 -3.20 -14.55 -10.71
C ILE A 172 -3.19 -13.66 -9.45
N ILE A 173 -3.00 -14.26 -8.28
CA ILE A 173 -2.90 -13.54 -7.00
C ILE A 173 -1.60 -12.74 -6.95
N SER A 174 -0.47 -13.35 -7.30
CA SER A 174 0.81 -12.64 -7.39
C SER A 174 0.72 -11.42 -8.31
N ARG A 175 0.05 -11.55 -9.47
CA ARG A 175 -0.19 -10.44 -10.40
C ARG A 175 -1.07 -9.36 -9.77
N LYS A 176 -2.15 -9.72 -9.07
CA LYS A 176 -3.01 -8.76 -8.34
C LYS A 176 -2.20 -7.97 -7.31
N LEU A 177 -1.40 -8.66 -6.50
CA LEU A 177 -0.58 -8.03 -5.45
C LEU A 177 0.38 -6.99 -6.03
N MET A 178 1.13 -7.39 -7.07
CA MET A 178 2.10 -6.54 -7.75
C MET A 178 1.45 -5.39 -8.54
N LYS A 179 0.19 -5.53 -8.99
CA LYS A 179 -0.48 -4.48 -9.75
C LYS A 179 -1.14 -3.44 -8.85
N ASN A 180 -1.75 -3.88 -7.75
CA ASN A 180 -2.66 -3.05 -6.97
C ASN A 180 -2.05 -2.49 -5.69
N PHE A 181 -0.97 -3.09 -5.19
CA PHE A 181 -0.39 -2.78 -3.88
C PHE A 181 1.11 -2.49 -3.92
N THR A 182 1.65 -2.14 -5.08
CA THR A 182 3.04 -1.66 -5.21
C THR A 182 3.09 -0.36 -5.97
N SER A 183 4.15 0.40 -5.72
CA SER A 183 4.53 1.58 -6.47
C SER A 183 5.91 1.36 -7.09
N LEU A 184 6.13 1.89 -8.29
CA LEU A 184 7.46 1.89 -8.88
C LEU A 184 8.32 2.97 -8.22
N THR A 185 9.56 2.63 -7.93
CA THR A 185 10.59 3.57 -7.47
C THR A 185 11.83 3.41 -8.32
N TYR A 186 12.55 4.52 -8.55
CA TYR A 186 13.84 4.49 -9.21
C TYR A 186 14.93 4.62 -8.15
N ASN A 187 15.74 3.57 -7.99
CA ASN A 187 16.84 3.57 -7.03
C ASN A 187 18.06 2.86 -7.64
N ASN A 188 19.24 3.45 -7.43
CA ASN A 188 20.53 2.94 -7.91
C ASN A 188 20.52 2.53 -9.40
N GLY A 189 19.93 3.34 -10.26
CA GLY A 189 19.92 3.09 -11.70
C GLY A 189 18.87 2.09 -12.20
N SER A 190 18.04 1.53 -11.31
CA SER A 190 17.06 0.49 -11.64
C SER A 190 15.64 0.83 -11.16
N VAL A 191 14.64 0.43 -11.95
CA VAL A 191 13.24 0.50 -11.54
C VAL A 191 12.91 -0.71 -10.67
N GLN A 192 12.37 -0.47 -9.48
CA GLN A 192 12.02 -1.50 -8.50
C GLN A 192 10.59 -1.32 -8.00
N ASN A 193 9.96 -2.42 -7.61
CA ASN A 193 8.67 -2.37 -6.92
C ASN A 193 8.89 -2.14 -5.42
N LEU A 194 8.17 -1.18 -4.87
CA LEU A 194 8.21 -0.79 -3.46
C LEU A 194 6.79 -0.79 -2.89
N ILE A 195 6.63 -1.24 -1.65
CA ILE A 195 5.42 -1.01 -0.87
C ILE A 195 5.60 0.30 -0.11
N SER A 196 5.05 1.39 -0.67
CA SER A 196 5.04 2.70 -0.03
C SER A 196 4.13 2.71 1.21
N ALA A 197 4.22 3.78 2.01
CA ALA A 197 3.32 3.96 3.15
C ALA A 197 1.83 4.00 2.72
N SER A 198 1.54 4.60 1.56
CA SER A 198 0.18 4.66 1.01
C SER A 198 -0.30 3.30 0.51
N MET A 199 0.58 2.49 -0.10
CA MET A 199 0.25 1.09 -0.43
C MET A 199 0.03 0.25 0.81
N LYS A 200 0.81 0.46 1.89
CA LYS A 200 0.57 -0.20 3.17
C LYS A 200 -0.81 0.15 3.73
N ALA A 201 -1.21 1.43 3.70
CA ALA A 201 -2.55 1.86 4.12
C ALA A 201 -3.65 1.20 3.28
N LYS A 202 -3.46 1.13 1.96
CA LYS A 202 -4.38 0.43 1.05
C LYS A 202 -4.51 -1.05 1.39
N ILE A 203 -3.40 -1.75 1.63
CA ILE A 203 -3.43 -3.15 2.05
C ILE A 203 -4.20 -3.29 3.37
N THR A 204 -3.96 -2.41 4.34
CA THR A 204 -4.71 -2.39 5.62
C THR A 204 -6.21 -2.28 5.41
N ALA A 205 -6.67 -1.37 4.55
CA ALA A 205 -8.08 -1.22 4.24
C ALA A 205 -8.68 -2.51 3.65
N TYR A 206 -7.98 -3.14 2.70
CA TYR A 206 -8.39 -4.43 2.13
C TYR A 206 -8.41 -5.55 3.17
N VAL A 207 -7.45 -5.59 4.08
CA VAL A 207 -7.37 -6.57 5.19
C VAL A 207 -8.55 -6.42 6.14
N ILE A 208 -8.89 -5.18 6.53
CA ILE A 208 -10.05 -4.90 7.40
C ILE A 208 -11.35 -5.34 6.74
N VAL A 209 -11.57 -4.95 5.48
CA VAL A 209 -12.78 -5.32 4.75
C VAL A 209 -12.89 -6.84 4.59
N LEU A 210 -11.78 -7.52 4.31
CA LEU A 210 -11.77 -8.98 4.24
C LEU A 210 -12.06 -9.65 5.59
N ALA A 211 -11.52 -9.11 6.69
CA ALA A 211 -11.84 -9.57 8.05
C ALA A 211 -13.33 -9.40 8.38
N LEU A 212 -13.94 -8.29 7.95
CA LEU A 212 -15.39 -8.09 8.05
C LEU A 212 -16.16 -9.16 7.28
N HIS A 213 -15.76 -9.50 6.05
CA HIS A 213 -16.40 -10.59 5.29
C HIS A 213 -16.23 -11.98 5.92
N ILE A 214 -15.12 -12.22 6.62
CA ILE A 214 -14.83 -13.48 7.32
C ILE A 214 -15.75 -13.66 8.54
N ASN A 215 -15.99 -12.57 9.29
CA ASN A 215 -16.69 -12.59 10.57
C ASN A 215 -18.07 -11.90 10.52
N ASN A 216 -18.79 -12.02 9.40
CA ASN A 216 -20.16 -11.50 9.24
C ASN A 216 -20.32 -10.02 9.65
N PHE A 217 -19.37 -9.19 9.23
CA PHE A 217 -19.32 -7.74 9.45
C PHE A 217 -19.10 -7.32 10.92
N GLN A 218 -18.51 -8.20 11.72
CA GLN A 218 -18.05 -7.91 13.07
C GLN A 218 -16.63 -8.45 13.26
N THR A 219 -15.64 -7.60 13.55
CA THR A 219 -14.26 -8.08 13.73
C THR A 219 -13.55 -7.32 14.83
N ASP A 220 -12.73 -8.03 15.61
CA ASP A 220 -11.82 -7.42 16.57
C ASP A 220 -10.61 -6.84 15.84
N LEU A 221 -10.46 -5.52 15.89
CA LEU A 221 -9.36 -4.81 15.23
C LEU A 221 -8.07 -4.86 16.03
N THR A 222 -8.09 -5.19 17.33
CA THR A 222 -6.90 -5.17 18.19
C THR A 222 -5.86 -6.20 17.76
N VAL A 223 -6.30 -7.42 17.44
CA VAL A 223 -5.43 -8.49 16.93
C VAL A 223 -4.86 -8.09 15.57
N LEU A 224 -5.72 -7.58 14.68
CA LEU A 224 -5.35 -7.17 13.33
C LEU A 224 -4.35 -5.99 13.33
N GLN A 225 -4.52 -5.05 14.26
CA GLN A 225 -3.63 -3.91 14.47
C GLN A 225 -2.21 -4.37 14.83
N ASN A 226 -2.10 -5.35 15.73
CA ASN A 226 -0.82 -5.96 16.13
C ASN A 226 -0.15 -6.68 14.95
N ASP A 227 -0.91 -7.50 14.22
CA ASP A 227 -0.40 -8.22 13.04
C ASP A 227 0.09 -7.28 11.94
N MET A 228 -0.58 -6.15 11.75
CA MET A 228 -0.21 -5.10 10.79
C MET A 228 0.88 -4.13 11.28
N LYS A 229 1.28 -4.26 12.56
CA LYS A 229 2.23 -3.39 13.25
C LYS A 229 1.84 -1.92 13.10
N LEU A 230 0.57 -1.61 13.36
CA LEU A 230 0.03 -0.25 13.36
C LEU A 230 0.24 0.36 14.76
N GLN A 231 0.58 1.65 14.80
CA GLN A 231 0.63 2.38 16.06
C GLN A 231 -0.78 2.75 16.49
N GLU A 232 -1.06 2.76 17.80
CA GLU A 232 -2.39 3.00 18.39
C GLU A 232 -3.01 4.36 18.01
N SER A 233 -2.20 5.34 17.59
CA SER A 233 -2.66 6.70 17.27
C SER A 233 -3.03 6.92 15.79
N ARG A 234 -3.42 5.88 15.05
CA ARG A 234 -3.58 5.96 13.59
C ARG A 234 -4.86 5.34 13.06
#